data_AF-A0A6A1W1E3-F1
#
_entry.id   AF-A0A6A1W1E3-F1
#
_cell.length_a   1.000
_cell.length_b   1.000
_cell.length_c   1.000
_cell.angle_alpha   90.00
_cell.angle_beta   90.00
_cell.angle_gamma   90.00
#
_symmetry.space_group_name_H-M   'P 1'
#
loop_
_entity.id
_entity.type
_entity.pdbx_description
1 polymer ?
#
loop_
_entity_poly.entity_id
_entity_poly.type
_entity_poly.pdbx_seq_one_letter_code
_entity_poly.pdbx_strand_id
1 'polypeptide(L)'
;MRVQRKYAETFQRLVDKRCVDNVRMLIVDSVQRAKAGHPVTTLGMADVGYVLYRHVMRYNPRNSKWFNRDRFVLSAGHGCLLQYVYLHIAGFQSVQGL
;
A
#
# COMPACT_ATOMS: atom_id res chain seq x y z
N MET A 1 -2.87 24.24 24.70
CA MET A 1 -3.31 23.80 23.36
C MET A 1 -2.19 23.25 22.46
N ARG A 2 -0.92 23.70 22.55
CA ARG A 2 0.21 23.25 21.69
C ARG A 2 0.68 21.80 21.93
N VAL A 3 0.58 21.32 23.16
CA VAL A 3 1.02 19.96 23.58
C VAL A 3 0.12 18.87 22.99
N GLN A 4 -1.21 19.05 23.06
CA GLN A 4 -2.18 18.08 22.53
C GLN A 4 -2.03 17.86 21.01
N ARG A 5 -1.71 18.91 20.26
CA ARG A 5 -1.43 18.81 18.81
C ARG A 5 -0.20 17.94 18.53
N LYS A 6 0.89 18.11 19.30
CA LYS A 6 2.13 17.34 19.14
C LYS A 6 1.92 15.85 19.45
N TYR A 7 1.10 15.52 20.45
CA TYR A 7 0.73 14.12 20.74
C TYR A 7 -0.04 13.50 19.59
N ALA A 8 -1.05 14.19 19.04
CA ALA A 8 -1.83 13.69 17.91
C ALA A 8 -0.95 13.44 16.66
N GLU A 9 -0.06 14.37 16.33
CA GLU A 9 0.90 14.21 15.22
C GLU A 9 1.85 13.03 15.43
N THR A 10 2.33 12.84 16.67
CA THR A 10 3.24 11.73 17.00
C THR A 10 2.52 10.40 16.90
N PHE A 11 1.30 10.33 17.42
CA PHE A 11 0.46 9.14 17.33
C PHE A 11 0.18 8.77 15.88
N GLN A 12 -0.18 9.74 15.04
CA GLN A 12 -0.43 9.47 13.62
C GLN A 12 0.82 8.91 12.92
N ARG A 13 2.00 9.47 13.15
CA ARG A 13 3.26 8.94 12.60
C ARG A 13 3.53 7.49 13.02
N LEU A 14 3.20 7.13 14.26
CA LEU A 14 3.34 5.75 14.74
C LEU A 14 2.37 4.81 14.03
N VAL A 15 1.13 5.25 13.80
CA VAL A 15 0.14 4.48 13.03
C VAL A 15 0.59 4.30 11.59
N ASP A 16 1.03 5.37 10.93
CA ASP A 16 1.48 5.33 9.53
C ASP A 16 2.67 4.38 9.39
N LYS A 17 3.67 4.49 10.28
CA LYS A 17 4.81 3.58 10.32
C LYS A 17 4.36 2.12 10.45
N ARG A 18 3.45 1.83 11.37
CA ARG A 18 2.93 0.47 11.58
C ARG A 18 2.15 -0.04 10.37
N CYS A 19 1.42 0.81 9.67
CA CYS A 19 0.77 0.45 8.42
C CYS A 19 1.79 0.05 7.36
N VAL A 20 2.86 0.82 7.17
CA VAL A 20 3.91 0.46 6.21
C VAL A 20 4.62 -0.84 6.61
N ASP A 21 4.95 -1.02 7.90
CA ASP A 21 5.60 -2.24 8.37
C ASP A 21 4.71 -3.47 8.14
N ASN A 22 3.39 -3.36 8.32
CA ASN A 22 2.44 -4.42 7.97
C ASN A 22 2.42 -4.71 6.46
N VAL A 23 2.50 -3.69 5.61
CA VAL A 23 2.64 -3.88 4.14
C VAL A 23 3.91 -4.66 3.84
N ARG A 24 5.04 -4.30 4.46
CA ARG A 24 6.31 -5.00 4.27
C ARG A 24 6.21 -6.47 4.66
N MET A 25 5.59 -6.77 5.80
CA MET A 25 5.38 -8.15 6.23
C MET A 25 4.48 -8.92 5.26
N LEU A 26 3.40 -8.31 4.78
CA LEU A 26 2.54 -8.94 3.76
C LEU A 26 3.31 -9.24 2.47
N ILE A 27 4.19 -8.35 2.02
CA ILE A 27 5.08 -8.59 0.88
C ILE A 27 5.99 -9.81 1.14
N VAL A 28 6.62 -9.89 2.31
CA VAL A 28 7.50 -11.02 2.69
C VAL A 28 6.71 -12.32 2.67
N ASP A 29 5.54 -12.35 3.28
CA ASP A 29 4.69 -13.54 3.36
C ASP A 29 4.21 -13.98 1.98
N SER A 30 3.81 -13.04 1.12
CA SER A 30 3.38 -13.34 -0.26
C SER A 30 4.51 -13.92 -1.11
N VAL A 31 5.73 -13.37 -1.03
CA VAL A 31 6.90 -13.92 -1.75
C VAL A 31 7.24 -15.31 -1.23
N GLN A 32 7.24 -15.49 0.09
CA GLN A 32 7.53 -16.77 0.72
C GLN A 32 6.51 -17.85 0.32
N ARG A 33 5.22 -17.50 0.33
CA ARG A 33 4.14 -18.40 -0.10
C ARG A 33 4.25 -18.77 -1.58
N ALA A 34 4.57 -17.81 -2.43
CA ALA A 34 4.73 -18.03 -3.87
C ALA A 34 6.04 -18.74 -4.24
N LYS A 35 7.04 -18.76 -3.33
CA LYS A 35 8.42 -19.22 -3.58
C LYS A 35 9.08 -18.51 -4.78
N ALA A 36 8.61 -17.30 -5.10
CA ALA A 36 9.05 -16.50 -6.24
C ALA A 36 8.71 -15.02 -6.01
N GLY A 37 9.49 -14.11 -6.60
CA GLY A 37 9.24 -12.66 -6.56
C GLY A 37 10.51 -11.82 -6.44
N HIS A 38 10.35 -10.50 -6.49
CA HIS A 38 11.42 -9.51 -6.37
C HIS A 38 11.26 -8.67 -5.09
N PRO A 39 11.52 -9.23 -3.88
CA PRO A 39 11.16 -8.60 -2.61
C PRO A 39 11.85 -7.25 -2.38
N VAL A 40 13.09 -7.06 -2.86
CA VAL A 40 13.89 -5.87 -2.58
C VAL A 40 13.22 -4.59 -3.10
N THR A 41 12.80 -4.57 -4.37
CA THR A 41 12.13 -3.40 -4.96
C THR A 41 10.79 -3.12 -4.27
N THR A 42 10.03 -4.16 -3.97
CA THR A 42 8.70 -4.04 -3.34
C THR A 42 8.79 -3.51 -1.91
N LEU A 43 9.75 -4.00 -1.12
CA LEU A 43 9.97 -3.58 0.26
C LEU A 43 10.44 -2.12 0.36
N GLY A 44 11.33 -1.71 -0.54
CA GLY A 44 11.84 -0.33 -0.60
C GLY A 44 10.76 0.68 -0.99
N MET A 45 9.76 0.27 -1.78
CA MET A 45 8.69 1.14 -2.26
C MET A 45 7.43 1.15 -1.38
N ALA A 46 7.44 0.44 -0.24
CA ALA A 46 6.28 0.37 0.66
C ALA A 46 5.87 1.75 1.21
N ASP A 47 6.81 2.63 1.60
CA ASP A 47 6.44 3.98 2.08
C ASP A 47 5.74 4.79 0.97
N VAL A 48 6.26 4.72 -0.26
CA VAL A 48 5.71 5.45 -1.41
C VAL A 48 4.32 4.93 -1.78
N GLY A 49 4.15 3.61 -1.83
CA GLY A 49 2.85 2.99 -2.09
C GLY A 49 1.83 3.37 -1.03
N TYR A 50 2.23 3.42 0.25
CA TYR A 50 1.35 3.83 1.33
C TYR A 50 0.87 5.26 1.14
N VAL A 51 1.78 6.20 0.87
CA VAL A 51 1.40 7.59 0.62
C VAL A 51 0.49 7.71 -0.59
N LEU A 52 0.80 7.04 -1.70
CA LEU A 52 -0.01 7.08 -2.91
C LEU A 52 -1.43 6.59 -2.67
N TYR A 53 -1.60 5.37 -2.14
CA TYR A 53 -2.92 4.77 -1.97
C TYR A 53 -3.69 5.36 -0.80
N ARG A 54 -3.04 5.76 0.30
CA ARG A 54 -3.76 6.28 1.47
C ARG A 54 -4.11 7.76 1.35
N HIS A 55 -3.24 8.57 0.76
CA HIS A 55 -3.33 10.03 0.89
C HIS A 55 -3.50 10.77 -0.43
N VAL A 56 -2.98 10.24 -1.54
CA VAL A 56 -2.91 10.99 -2.81
C VAL A 56 -4.00 10.57 -3.77
N MET A 57 -4.15 9.26 -4.01
CA MET A 57 -5.01 8.75 -5.06
C MET A 57 -6.47 8.74 -4.66
N ARG A 58 -7.33 9.17 -5.58
CA ARG A 58 -8.78 8.99 -5.53
C ARG A 58 -9.14 7.75 -6.33
N TYR A 59 -9.63 6.73 -5.64
CA TYR A 59 -10.13 5.52 -6.27
C TYR A 59 -11.34 4.99 -5.49
N ASN A 60 -12.09 4.08 -6.12
CA ASN A 60 -13.20 3.39 -5.48
C ASN A 60 -13.00 1.88 -5.68
N PRO A 61 -12.65 1.11 -4.64
CA PRO A 61 -12.43 -0.33 -4.76
C PRO A 61 -13.71 -1.10 -5.11
N ARG A 62 -14.89 -0.56 -4.76
CA ARG A 62 -16.20 -1.12 -5.11
C ARG A 62 -16.61 -0.80 -6.55
N ASN A 63 -16.00 0.21 -7.17
CA ASN A 63 -16.22 0.59 -8.56
C ASN A 63 -14.89 0.89 -9.26
N SER A 64 -14.17 -0.18 -9.63
CA SER A 64 -12.89 -0.09 -10.34
C SER A 64 -13.00 0.58 -11.71
N LYS A 65 -14.21 0.65 -12.29
CA LYS A 65 -14.50 1.30 -13.56
C LYS A 65 -14.89 2.77 -13.40
N TRP A 66 -14.85 3.34 -12.20
CA TRP A 66 -15.11 4.76 -11.97
C TRP A 66 -14.26 5.61 -12.93
N PHE A 67 -14.94 6.42 -13.74
CA PHE A 67 -14.36 7.14 -14.87
C PHE A 67 -13.27 8.12 -14.44
N ASN A 68 -13.53 8.88 -13.37
CA ASN A 68 -12.66 9.97 -12.89
C ASN A 68 -11.73 9.53 -11.73
N ARG A 69 -11.42 8.24 -11.63
CA ARG A 69 -10.42 7.75 -10.67
C ARG A 69 -9.02 8.13 -11.15
N ASP A 70 -8.12 8.34 -10.21
CA ASP A 70 -6.70 8.48 -10.53
C ASP A 70 -6.14 7.12 -10.99
N ARG A 71 -5.19 7.14 -11.93
CA ARG A 71 -4.62 5.92 -12.55
C ARG A 71 -3.16 5.78 -12.16
N PHE A 72 -2.84 4.69 -11.48
CA PHE A 72 -1.47 4.33 -11.15
C PHE A 72 -0.90 3.34 -12.16
N VAL A 73 0.28 3.64 -12.68
CA VAL A 73 1.01 2.79 -13.64
C VAL A 73 2.38 2.50 -13.05
N LEU A 74 2.64 1.24 -12.71
CA LEU A 74 3.95 0.79 -12.24
C LEU A 74 4.80 0.35 -13.44
N SER A 75 5.66 1.23 -13.94
CA SER A 75 6.54 0.91 -15.07
C SER A 75 7.57 -0.17 -14.73
N ALA A 76 8.02 -0.23 -13.48
CA ALA A 76 8.94 -1.26 -12.98
C ALA A 76 8.16 -2.56 -12.70
N GLY A 77 7.73 -3.25 -13.76
CA GLY A 77 6.81 -4.39 -13.69
C GLY A 77 7.32 -5.58 -12.85
N HIS A 78 8.63 -5.71 -12.65
CA HIS A 78 9.20 -6.73 -11.75
C HIS A 78 8.76 -6.54 -10.28
N GLY A 79 8.38 -5.31 -9.89
CA GLY A 79 7.81 -4.97 -8.59
C GLY A 79 6.28 -5.11 -8.52
N CYS A 80 5.64 -5.85 -9.43
CA CYS A 80 4.18 -5.98 -9.54
C CYS A 80 3.48 -6.37 -8.23
N LEU A 81 4.16 -7.13 -7.35
CA LEU A 81 3.63 -7.49 -6.04
C LEU A 81 3.25 -6.26 -5.20
N LEU A 82 3.95 -5.13 -5.36
CA LEU A 82 3.61 -3.87 -4.70
C LEU A 82 2.19 -3.46 -5.03
N GLN A 83 1.86 -3.47 -6.33
CA GLN A 83 0.56 -3.08 -6.82
C GLN A 83 -0.53 -4.06 -6.36
N TYR A 84 -0.25 -5.36 -6.36
CA TYR A 84 -1.19 -6.37 -5.84
C TYR A 84 -1.48 -6.18 -4.35
N VAL A 85 -0.45 -5.98 -3.53
CA VAL A 85 -0.58 -5.74 -2.08
C VAL A 85 -1.43 -4.51 -1.79
N TYR A 86 -1.18 -3.39 -2.48
CA TYR A 86 -1.97 -2.18 -2.25
C TYR A 86 -3.40 -2.29 -2.75
N LEU A 87 -3.64 -2.95 -3.88
CA LEU A 87 -5.00 -3.22 -4.34
C LEU A 87 -5.75 -4.16 -3.36
N HIS A 88 -5.06 -5.14 -2.78
CA HIS A 88 -5.61 -6.03 -1.76
C HIS A 88 -6.06 -5.24 -0.53
N ILE A 89 -5.15 -4.46 0.07
CA ILE A 89 -5.43 -3.64 1.26
C ILE A 89 -6.49 -2.57 0.97
N ALA A 90 -6.50 -2.00 -0.24
CA ALA A 90 -7.51 -1.05 -0.68
C ALA A 90 -8.91 -1.67 -0.84
N GLY A 91 -9.04 -3.00 -0.80
CA GLY A 91 -10.32 -3.71 -0.85
C GLY A 91 -10.82 -4.02 -2.27
N PHE A 92 -9.94 -4.05 -3.27
CA PHE A 92 -10.35 -4.45 -4.62
C PHE A 92 -10.68 -5.95 -4.65
N GLN A 93 -11.90 -6.29 -5.04
CA GLN A 93 -12.39 -7.68 -5.02
C GLN A 93 -11.55 -8.63 -5.89
N SER A 94 -10.98 -8.14 -6.99
CA SER A 94 -10.20 -8.94 -7.95
C SER A 94 -8.89 -9.52 -7.40
N VAL A 95 -8.44 -9.07 -6.22
CA VAL A 95 -7.12 -9.42 -5.65
C VAL A 95 -7.19 -9.82 -4.17
N GLN A 96 -8.36 -10.22 -3.67
CA GLN A 96 -8.53 -10.59 -2.26
C GLN A 96 -7.92 -11.96 -1.89
N GLY A 97 -7.37 -12.70 -2.85
CA GLY A 97 -6.74 -14.02 -2.64
C GLY A 97 -5.23 -13.99 -2.37
N LEU A 98 -4.66 -12.82 -2.10
CA LEU A 98 -3.22 -12.65 -1.80
C LEU A 98 -2.79 -13.51 -0.59
#